data_AF-A0A0N8WJ46-F1
#
_entry.id   AF-A0A0N8WJ46-F1
#
_cell.length_a   1.000
_cell.length_b   1.000
_cell.length_c   1.000
_cell.angle_alpha   90.00
_cell.angle_beta   90.00
_cell.angle_gamma   90.00
#
_symmetry.space_group_name_H-M   'P 1'
#
loop_
_entity.id
_entity.type
_entity.pdbx_description
1 polymer ?
#
loop_
_entity_poly.entity_id
_entity_poly.type
_entity_poly.pdbx_seq_one_letter_code
_entity_poly.pdbx_strand_id
1 'polypeptide(L)'
;MEIAPVLHPDDVMAGKVDALRNRAAARDFLDIDAAISGGRYTLNRLCGIAQQADPGFDRGHFAAMLGQIARLDDADDFAPYGVTPTYVADLRERVVAWRIELLEK
;
A
#
# COMPACT_ATOMS: atom_id res chain seq x y z
N MET A 1 12.85 -22.50 -24.13
CA MET A 1 12.95 -21.30 -23.27
C MET A 1 11.54 -20.73 -23.19
N GLU A 2 10.78 -21.13 -22.18
CA GLU A 2 9.42 -20.59 -21.96
C GLU A 2 9.56 -19.28 -21.20
N ILE A 3 9.19 -18.17 -21.83
CA ILE A 3 9.00 -16.90 -21.15
C ILE A 3 7.70 -17.06 -20.36
N ALA A 4 7.79 -17.03 -19.03
CA ALA A 4 6.60 -17.02 -18.18
C ALA A 4 5.68 -15.87 -18.61
N PRO A 5 4.34 -16.03 -18.53
CA PRO A 5 3.41 -14.97 -18.91
C PRO A 5 3.77 -13.66 -18.21
N VAL A 6 3.78 -12.56 -18.96
CA VAL A 6 3.94 -11.23 -18.38
C VAL A 6 2.78 -11.00 -17.42
N LEU A 7 3.08 -10.83 -16.13
CA LEU A 7 2.09 -10.61 -15.08
C LEU A 7 1.35 -9.29 -15.35
N HIS A 8 0.02 -9.30 -15.25
CA HIS A 8 -0.76 -8.10 -15.47
C HIS A 8 -0.46 -7.07 -14.35
N PRO A 9 -0.34 -5.76 -14.66
CA PRO A 9 -0.03 -4.75 -13.64
C PRO A 9 -1.00 -4.74 -12.45
N ASP A 10 -2.27 -5.08 -12.69
CA ASP A 10 -3.26 -5.18 -11.61
C ASP A 10 -3.02 -6.40 -10.72
N ASP A 11 -2.51 -7.52 -11.24
CA ASP A 11 -2.13 -8.69 -10.43
C ASP A 11 -0.94 -8.36 -9.52
N VAL A 12 0.02 -7.57 -10.04
CA VAL A 12 1.14 -7.03 -9.24
C VAL A 12 0.60 -6.15 -8.10
N MET A 13 -0.34 -5.26 -8.41
CA MET A 13 -0.92 -4.37 -7.40
C MET A 13 -1.78 -5.11 -6.38
N ALA A 14 -2.51 -6.15 -6.79
CA ALA A 14 -3.22 -7.03 -5.86
C ALA A 14 -2.25 -7.65 -4.84
N GLY A 15 -1.11 -8.17 -5.31
CA GLY A 15 -0.06 -8.71 -4.44
C GLY A 15 0.54 -7.67 -3.50
N LYS A 16 0.70 -6.41 -3.93
CA LYS A 16 1.20 -5.32 -3.08
C LYS A 16 0.19 -4.92 -2.00
N VAL A 17 -1.10 -4.84 -2.33
CA VAL A 17 -2.15 -4.57 -1.35
C VAL A 17 -2.24 -5.70 -0.33
N ASP A 18 -2.16 -6.96 -0.79
CA ASP A 18 -2.13 -8.13 0.09
C ASP A 18 -0.90 -8.13 1.01
N ALA A 19 0.28 -7.79 0.48
CA ALA A 19 1.49 -7.68 1.28
C ALA A 19 1.36 -6.63 2.40
N LEU A 20 0.81 -5.44 2.09
CA LEU A 20 0.55 -4.42 3.12
C LEU A 20 -0.43 -4.94 4.16
N ARG A 21 -1.52 -5.57 3.73
CA ARG A 21 -2.55 -6.10 4.61
C ARG A 21 -2.03 -7.17 5.56
N ASN A 22 -1.11 -8.02 5.12
CA ASN A 22 -0.60 -9.11 5.96
C ASN A 22 0.62 -8.73 6.80
N ARG A 23 1.52 -7.90 6.24
CA ARG A 23 2.81 -7.58 6.87
C ARG A 23 2.88 -6.16 7.40
N ALA A 24 2.36 -5.20 6.65
CA ALA A 24 2.51 -3.77 6.90
C ALA A 24 3.96 -3.34 7.18
N ALA A 25 4.92 -3.79 6.35
CA ALA A 25 6.30 -3.31 6.44
C ALA A 25 6.45 -1.97 5.71
N ALA A 26 7.49 -1.19 6.04
CA ALA A 26 7.77 0.10 5.41
C ALA A 26 7.69 0.07 3.87
N ARG A 27 8.31 -0.93 3.23
CA ARG A 27 8.25 -1.08 1.76
C ARG A 27 6.85 -1.18 1.18
N ASP A 28 5.91 -1.77 1.94
CA ASP A 28 4.54 -1.97 1.48
C ASP A 28 3.83 -0.62 1.39
N PHE A 29 4.10 0.29 2.34
CA PHE A 29 3.61 1.67 2.28
C PHE A 29 4.23 2.45 1.12
N LEU A 30 5.54 2.31 0.90
CA LEU A 30 6.24 2.94 -0.22
C LEU A 30 5.69 2.48 -1.57
N ASP A 31 5.42 1.17 -1.70
CA ASP A 31 4.88 0.58 -2.91
C ASP A 31 3.48 1.10 -3.25
N ILE A 32 2.61 1.23 -2.25
CA ILE A 32 1.26 1.79 -2.42
C ILE A 32 1.33 3.29 -2.71
N ASP A 33 2.20 4.03 -2.03
CA ASP A 33 2.37 5.46 -2.26
C ASP A 33 2.90 5.76 -3.67
N ALA A 34 3.89 5.02 -4.14
CA ALA A 34 4.41 5.17 -5.49
C ALA A 34 3.32 4.90 -6.55
N ALA A 35 2.47 3.89 -6.32
CA ALA A 35 1.38 3.56 -7.24
C ALA A 35 0.31 4.66 -7.31
N ILE A 36 -0.03 5.27 -6.17
CA ILE A 36 -1.02 6.35 -6.09
C ILE A 36 -0.44 7.69 -6.58
N SER A 37 0.74 8.06 -6.09
CA SER A 37 1.42 9.32 -6.44
C SER A 37 1.84 9.37 -7.91
N GLY A 38 2.09 8.20 -8.53
CA GLY A 38 2.33 8.07 -9.97
C GLY A 38 1.07 8.29 -10.84
N GLY A 39 -0.11 8.47 -10.24
CA GLY A 39 -1.37 8.79 -10.92
C GLY A 39 -2.03 7.62 -11.67
N ARG A 40 -1.37 6.47 -11.76
CA ARG A 40 -1.91 5.27 -12.44
C ARG A 40 -3.01 4.58 -11.64
N TYR A 41 -2.95 4.67 -10.31
CA TYR A 41 -3.90 4.04 -9.42
C TYR A 41 -4.50 5.06 -8.45
N THR A 42 -5.78 4.86 -8.12
CA THR A 42 -6.42 5.54 -6.98
C THR A 42 -6.60 4.54 -5.85
N LEU A 43 -6.77 5.02 -4.63
CA LEU A 43 -7.05 4.16 -3.47
C LEU A 43 -8.26 3.25 -3.72
N ASN A 44 -9.35 3.79 -4.27
CA ASN A 44 -10.52 3.00 -4.62
C ASN A 44 -10.25 1.96 -5.73
N ARG A 45 -9.40 2.28 -6.72
CA ARG A 45 -9.01 1.29 -7.73
C ARG A 45 -8.20 0.16 -7.12
N LEU A 46 -7.28 0.46 -6.19
CA LEU A 46 -6.51 -0.57 -5.48
C LEU A 46 -7.40 -1.47 -4.63
N CYS A 47 -8.37 -0.91 -3.90
CA CYS A 47 -9.36 -1.73 -3.18
C CYS A 47 -10.19 -2.60 -4.14
N GLY A 48 -10.59 -2.07 -5.30
CA GLY A 48 -11.33 -2.84 -6.30
C GLY A 48 -10.52 -4.01 -6.87
N ILE A 49 -9.24 -3.79 -7.16
CA ILE A 49 -8.30 -4.83 -7.59
C ILE A 49 -8.13 -5.90 -6.50
N ALA A 50 -7.92 -5.47 -5.26
CA ALA A 50 -7.77 -6.40 -4.13
C ALA A 50 -9.03 -7.24 -3.90
N GLN A 51 -10.22 -6.63 -4.01
CA GLN A 51 -11.50 -7.32 -3.91
C GLN A 51 -11.73 -8.34 -5.04
N GLN A 52 -11.24 -8.05 -6.25
CA GLN A 52 -11.32 -8.98 -7.38
C GLN A 52 -10.39 -10.18 -7.19
N ALA A 53 -9.19 -9.96 -6.65
CA ALA A 53 -8.22 -11.01 -6.38
C ALA A 53 -8.61 -11.86 -5.15
N ASP A 54 -9.23 -11.25 -4.15
CA ASP A 54 -9.62 -11.89 -2.90
C ASP A 54 -11.04 -11.43 -2.48
N PRO A 55 -12.07 -12.28 -2.63
CA PRO A 55 -13.42 -11.99 -2.17
C PRO A 55 -13.54 -11.68 -0.67
N GLY A 56 -12.57 -12.11 0.15
CA GLY A 56 -12.50 -11.82 1.58
C GLY A 56 -11.85 -10.48 1.92
N PHE A 57 -11.46 -9.67 0.93
CA PHE A 57 -10.91 -8.34 1.16
C PHE A 57 -11.91 -7.45 1.92
N ASP A 58 -11.47 -6.89 3.04
CA ASP A 58 -12.25 -5.95 3.85
C ASP A 58 -11.53 -4.59 3.93
N ARG A 59 -12.26 -3.52 3.60
CA ARG A 59 -11.74 -2.14 3.62
C ARG A 59 -11.41 -1.68 5.04
N GLY A 60 -12.20 -2.09 6.03
CA GLY A 60 -11.97 -1.74 7.44
C GLY A 60 -10.67 -2.35 7.96
N HIS A 61 -10.45 -3.62 7.68
CA HIS A 61 -9.21 -4.33 8.00
C HIS A 61 -8.02 -3.70 7.27
N PHE A 62 -8.15 -3.37 5.98
CA PHE A 62 -7.09 -2.68 5.26
C PHE A 62 -6.76 -1.31 5.88
N ALA A 63 -7.76 -0.53 6.30
CA ALA A 63 -7.56 0.73 7.02
C ALA A 63 -6.88 0.54 8.39
N ALA A 64 -7.17 -0.55 9.09
CA ALA A 64 -6.48 -0.91 10.33
C ALA A 64 -5.00 -1.24 10.08
N MET A 65 -4.70 -1.95 8.99
CA MET A 65 -3.34 -2.28 8.58
C MET A 65 -2.54 -1.06 8.12
N LEU A 66 -3.18 -0.13 7.40
CA LEU A 66 -2.57 1.16 7.10
C LEU A 66 -2.19 1.93 8.37
N GLY A 67 -2.93 1.74 9.47
CA GLY A 67 -2.64 2.36 10.77
C GLY A 67 -1.34 1.86 11.42
N GLN A 68 -0.81 0.72 10.97
CA GLN A 68 0.44 0.15 11.48
C GLN A 68 1.65 1.01 11.13
N ILE A 69 1.54 1.92 10.15
CA ILE A 69 2.63 2.84 9.82
C ILE A 69 3.12 3.60 11.05
N ALA A 70 2.24 3.94 12.00
CA ALA A 70 2.58 4.66 13.23
C ALA A 70 3.54 3.91 14.17
N ARG A 71 3.75 2.60 13.96
CA ARG A 71 4.66 1.76 14.75
C ARG A 71 6.04 1.59 14.12
N LEU A 72 6.19 1.99 12.85
CA LEU A 72 7.44 1.86 12.12
C LEU A 72 8.37 3.02 12.46
N ASP A 73 9.66 2.72 12.62
CA ASP A 73 10.70 3.68 12.90
C ASP A 73 11.37 4.20 11.62
N ASP A 74 11.70 5.49 11.59
CA ASP A 74 12.27 6.12 10.40
C ASP A 74 13.71 5.63 10.10
N ALA A 75 14.51 5.37 11.14
CA ALA A 75 15.90 4.92 10.99
C ALA A 75 16.01 3.43 10.68
N ASP A 76 15.23 2.59 11.35
CA ASP A 76 15.33 1.14 11.20
C ASP A 76 14.47 0.61 10.04
N ASP A 77 13.26 1.14 9.85
CA ASP A 77 12.34 0.61 8.84
C ASP A 77 12.41 1.36 7.51
N PHE A 78 12.54 2.69 7.51
CA PHE A 78 12.48 3.49 6.27
C PHE A 78 13.85 3.82 5.67
N ALA A 79 14.85 4.16 6.48
CA ALA A 79 16.18 4.53 5.98
C ALA A 79 16.85 3.50 5.05
N PRO A 80 16.68 2.16 5.23
CA PRO A 80 17.21 1.17 4.29
C PRO A 80 16.71 1.32 2.85
N TYR A 81 15.59 2.01 2.64
CA TYR A 81 15.03 2.28 1.32
C TYR A 81 15.50 3.62 0.71
N GLY A 82 16.38 4.35 1.39
CA GLY A 82 16.95 5.60 0.90
C GLY A 82 15.98 6.78 0.82
N VAL A 83 14.81 6.68 1.49
CA VAL A 83 13.84 7.77 1.59
C VAL A 83 14.27 8.77 2.66
N THR A 84 13.93 10.05 2.45
CA THR A 84 14.26 11.11 3.39
C THR A 84 13.25 11.15 4.54
N PRO A 85 13.62 11.66 5.74
CA PRO A 85 12.67 11.84 6.83
C PRO A 85 11.46 12.71 6.45
N THR A 86 11.68 13.75 5.63
CA THR A 86 10.59 14.60 5.10
C THR A 86 9.61 13.79 4.24
N TYR A 87 10.12 12.93 3.35
CA TYR A 87 9.27 12.06 2.55
C TYR A 87 8.44 11.11 3.43
N VAL A 88 9.03 10.55 4.49
CA VAL A 88 8.32 9.66 5.42
C VAL A 88 7.25 10.41 6.21
N ALA A 89 7.51 11.65 6.63
CA ALA A 89 6.50 12.50 7.26
C ALA A 89 5.30 12.73 6.33
N ASP A 90 5.55 13.14 5.07
CA ASP A 90 4.48 13.35 4.09
C ASP A 90 3.73 12.05 3.76
N LEU A 91 4.44 10.92 3.71
CA LEU A 91 3.84 9.60 3.52
C LEU A 91 2.86 9.27 4.67
N ARG A 92 3.24 9.55 5.92
CA ARG A 92 2.38 9.31 7.08
C ARG A 92 1.10 10.14 7.00
N GLU A 93 1.19 11.39 6.58
CA GLU A 93 0.02 12.25 6.36
C GLU A 93 -0.91 11.68 5.27
N ARG A 94 -0.34 11.26 4.13
CA ARG A 94 -1.12 10.63 3.05
C ARG A 94 -1.79 9.34 3.50
N VAL A 95 -1.08 8.48 4.25
CA VAL A 95 -1.62 7.24 4.79
C VAL A 95 -2.76 7.51 5.79
N VAL A 96 -2.65 8.53 6.63
CA VAL A 96 -3.75 8.95 7.52
C VAL A 96 -4.97 9.39 6.70
N ALA A 97 -4.77 10.18 5.65
CA ALA A 97 -5.86 10.61 4.77
C ALA A 97 -6.55 9.41 4.08
N TRP A 98 -5.77 8.44 3.58
CA TRP A 98 -6.32 7.21 2.99
C TRP A 98 -7.13 6.40 4.01
N ARG A 99 -6.64 6.27 5.24
CA ARG A 99 -7.37 5.57 6.31
C ARG A 99 -8.73 6.21 6.59
N ILE A 100 -8.77 7.53 6.65
CA ILE A 100 -10.02 8.27 6.84
C ILE A 100 -10.96 8.00 5.66
N GLU A 101 -10.49 8.13 4.41
CA GLU A 101 -11.31 7.85 3.22
C GLU A 101 -11.89 6.42 3.22
N LEU A 102 -11.12 5.42 3.68
CA LEU A 102 -11.58 4.03 3.75
C LEU A 102 -12.60 3.77 4.86
N LEU A 103 -12.62 4.58 5.92
CA LEU A 103 -13.53 4.41 7.06
C LEU A 103 -14.81 5.23 6.92
N GLU A 104 -14.80 6.31 6.11
CA GLU A 104 -15.96 7.16 5.86
C GLU A 104 -16.86 6.67 4.71
N LYS A 105 -16.41 5.69 3.92
CA LYS A 105 -17.11 5.11 2.77
C LYS A 105 -17.47 3.64 2.98
#